data_AF-A0A968AX26-F1
#
_entry.id   AF-A0A968AX26-F1
#
_cell.length_a   1.000
_cell.length_b   1.000
_cell.length_c   1.000
_cell.angle_alpha   90.00
_cell.angle_beta   90.00
_cell.angle_gamma   90.00
#
_symmetry.space_group_name_H-M   'P 1'
#
loop_
_entity.id
_entity.type
_entity.pdbx_description
1 polymer ?
#
loop_
_entity_poly.entity_id
_entity_poly.type
_entity_poly.pdbx_seq_one_letter_code
_entity_poly.pdbx_strand_id
1 'polypeptide(L)'
;MAAAGGLTFAALFVTATGAWTSQAEPPPQSYPLVAQGDPARADEAQVLGALSIPPQRVDGFELMGVSGLAWDDDEGLLYALSDRGTLFHLRPRLAQGRLADVQVLSAHALRGPDARVLSGSSADAEGLAAMDARNGRRGDSRLLVSFERRPRILEVRPDGSWLASHALPPPLHRREAYASGNKSLEAVAHHPVLGILTAPEQPLRGADARQLAIYALDGRVWHAPRAPHPNSALTAMEVLPDGSLLLLERGFELLPPRVVIWLRQGRIGDDGLIQLETRADLDSSEGWHLDNFEGLARHRGRRFFLISDDNGSPLQNTLLIYMEVR
;
A
#
# COMPACT_ATOMS: atom_id res chain seq x y z
N MET A 1 -31.66 24.04 -67.64
CA MET A 1 -31.19 22.71 -67.20
C MET A 1 -29.67 22.74 -67.17
N ALA A 2 -29.10 22.94 -65.99
CA ALA A 2 -27.67 23.07 -65.76
C ALA A 2 -27.07 21.74 -65.25
N ALA A 3 -25.77 21.61 -65.47
CA ALA A 3 -24.96 20.40 -65.48
C ALA A 3 -24.64 19.78 -64.11
N ALA A 4 -24.12 18.54 -64.14
CA ALA A 4 -23.16 18.03 -63.15
C ALA A 4 -22.26 16.97 -63.81
N GLY A 5 -21.03 17.35 -64.13
CA GLY A 5 -19.94 16.45 -64.50
C GLY A 5 -19.13 16.06 -63.26
N GLY A 6 -18.83 14.77 -63.13
CA GLY A 6 -18.08 14.22 -61.99
C GLY A 6 -16.58 14.54 -62.05
N LEU A 7 -16.02 14.88 -60.89
CA LEU A 7 -14.59 15.01 -60.64
C LEU A 7 -14.20 13.97 -59.59
N THR A 8 -13.34 13.02 -59.97
CA THR A 8 -12.78 12.00 -59.09
C THR A 8 -11.48 12.54 -58.50
N PHE A 9 -11.43 12.75 -57.18
CA PHE A 9 -10.20 13.09 -56.45
C PHE A 9 -9.47 11.81 -56.03
N ALA A 10 -8.23 11.63 -56.47
CA ALA A 10 -7.33 10.62 -55.95
C ALA A 10 -6.62 11.18 -54.70
N ALA A 11 -6.88 10.60 -53.52
CA ALA A 11 -6.20 10.94 -52.28
C ALA A 11 -4.87 10.18 -52.18
N LEU A 12 -3.77 10.92 -52.11
CA LEU A 12 -2.44 10.38 -51.78
C LEU A 12 -2.39 10.08 -50.27
N PHE A 13 -2.34 8.81 -49.88
CA PHE A 13 -2.03 8.43 -48.50
C PHE A 13 -0.52 8.52 -48.28
N VAL A 14 -0.09 9.54 -47.54
CA VAL A 14 1.26 9.59 -46.97
C VAL A 14 1.23 8.78 -45.67
N THR A 15 1.76 7.57 -45.69
CA THR A 15 2.00 6.78 -44.48
C THR A 15 3.21 7.37 -43.74
N ALA A 16 2.97 8.20 -42.75
CA ALA A 16 4.00 8.60 -41.79
C ALA A 16 4.29 7.41 -40.87
N THR A 17 5.36 6.66 -41.15
CA THR A 17 5.92 5.67 -40.24
C THR A 17 6.65 6.43 -39.12
N GLY A 18 5.91 6.85 -38.10
CA GLY A 18 6.49 7.34 -36.85
C GLY A 18 7.15 6.17 -36.13
N ALA A 19 8.48 6.15 -36.10
CA ALA A 19 9.22 5.29 -35.18
C ALA A 19 8.96 5.80 -33.77
N TRP A 20 8.16 5.05 -33.00
CA TRP A 20 8.02 5.28 -31.56
C TRP A 20 9.34 4.87 -30.90
N THR A 21 10.25 5.82 -30.74
CA THR A 21 11.35 5.65 -29.80
C THR A 21 10.74 5.60 -28.41
N SER A 22 10.75 4.43 -27.75
CA SER A 22 10.44 4.35 -26.32
C SER A 22 11.44 5.25 -25.59
N GLN A 23 10.99 6.42 -25.14
CA GLN A 23 11.79 7.18 -24.19
C GLN A 23 11.96 6.29 -22.96
N ALA A 24 13.21 6.07 -22.56
CA ALA A 24 13.49 5.36 -21.32
C ALA A 24 12.83 6.13 -20.18
N GLU A 25 12.11 5.42 -19.32
CA GLU A 25 11.45 6.03 -18.17
C GLU A 25 12.52 6.58 -17.21
N PRO A 26 12.26 7.74 -16.58
CA PRO A 26 13.23 8.34 -15.67
C PRO A 26 13.53 7.39 -14.49
N PRO A 27 14.79 7.30 -14.03
CA PRO A 27 15.12 6.45 -12.89
C PRO A 27 14.58 7.05 -11.58
N PRO A 28 14.37 6.24 -10.53
CA PRO A 28 14.11 6.73 -9.19
C PRO A 28 15.18 7.71 -8.71
N GLN A 29 14.76 8.69 -7.92
CA GLN A 29 15.63 9.75 -7.42
C GLN A 29 15.72 9.70 -5.90
N SER A 30 16.91 9.98 -5.34
CA SER A 30 17.04 10.08 -3.89
C SER A 30 16.14 11.19 -3.35
N TYR A 31 15.41 10.91 -2.29
CA TYR A 31 14.48 11.87 -1.69
C TYR A 31 14.95 12.28 -0.29
N PRO A 32 15.15 13.59 -0.01
CA PRO A 32 15.52 14.05 1.32
C PRO A 32 14.30 14.05 2.24
N LEU A 33 14.14 13.03 3.07
CA LEU A 33 13.02 12.93 4.04
C LEU A 33 13.10 13.92 5.20
N VAL A 34 14.25 14.52 5.44
CA VAL A 34 14.43 15.52 6.49
C VAL A 34 15.04 16.76 5.87
N ALA A 35 14.46 17.93 6.15
CA ALA A 35 15.10 19.22 5.89
C ALA A 35 16.44 19.27 6.63
N GLN A 36 17.47 19.95 6.07
CA GLN A 36 18.82 19.96 6.65
C GLN A 36 18.82 20.21 8.17
N GLY A 37 19.22 19.21 8.96
CA GLY A 37 19.12 19.18 10.42
C GLY A 37 18.77 17.78 10.93
N ASP A 38 19.04 17.51 12.20
CA ASP A 38 18.63 16.26 12.86
C ASP A 38 17.16 16.44 13.30
N PRO A 39 16.21 15.64 12.81
CA PRO A 39 14.82 15.82 13.20
C PRO A 39 14.68 15.50 14.69
N ALA A 40 13.88 16.27 15.40
CA ALA A 40 13.50 15.93 16.76
C ALA A 40 12.79 14.56 16.73
N ARG A 41 13.23 13.62 17.57
CA ARG A 41 12.65 12.28 17.79
C ARG A 41 12.67 11.30 16.61
N ALA A 42 13.87 10.81 16.30
CA ALA A 42 14.04 9.55 15.56
C ALA A 42 14.82 8.48 16.37
N ASP A 43 14.90 8.59 17.70
CA ASP A 43 15.77 7.74 18.53
C ASP A 43 15.44 6.24 18.39
N GLU A 44 14.17 5.91 18.14
CA GLU A 44 13.66 4.55 17.93
C GLU A 44 13.49 4.18 16.45
N ALA A 45 13.81 5.06 15.48
CA ALA A 45 13.65 4.76 14.06
C ALA A 45 14.72 5.44 13.19
N GLN A 46 15.48 4.64 12.43
CA GLN A 46 16.53 5.13 11.55
C GLN A 46 16.12 5.00 10.08
N VAL A 47 16.11 6.12 9.35
CA VAL A 47 15.98 6.11 7.89
C VAL A 47 17.25 5.58 7.24
N LEU A 48 17.10 4.46 6.53
CA LEU A 48 18.15 3.79 5.77
C LEU A 48 18.14 4.17 4.29
N GLY A 49 17.16 4.93 3.81
CA GLY A 49 17.15 5.51 2.47
C GLY A 49 15.73 5.82 2.03
N ALA A 50 15.60 6.74 1.09
CA ALA A 50 14.31 7.13 0.54
C ALA A 50 14.45 7.49 -0.93
N LEU A 51 13.49 7.05 -1.73
CA LEU A 51 13.45 7.27 -3.16
C LEU A 51 12.08 7.83 -3.54
N SER A 52 12.06 8.83 -4.42
CA SER A 52 10.86 9.16 -5.18
C SER A 52 10.87 8.31 -6.45
N ILE A 53 9.81 7.51 -6.64
CA ILE A 53 9.59 6.72 -7.85
C ILE A 53 8.82 7.62 -8.81
N PRO A 54 9.40 7.99 -9.96
CA PRO A 54 8.72 8.87 -10.90
C PRO A 54 7.56 8.14 -11.60
N PRO A 55 6.56 8.90 -12.10
CA PRO A 55 5.49 8.34 -12.91
C PRO A 55 6.05 7.54 -14.08
N GLN A 56 5.59 6.30 -14.20
CA GLN A 56 6.12 5.35 -15.17
C GLN A 56 5.09 4.26 -15.49
N ARG A 57 5.15 3.67 -16.68
CA ARG A 57 4.23 2.64 -17.18
C ARG A 57 4.96 1.34 -17.47
N VAL A 58 4.51 0.28 -16.81
CA VAL A 58 5.02 -1.08 -16.99
C VAL A 58 3.87 -2.01 -17.36
N ASP A 59 4.08 -2.86 -18.38
CA ASP A 59 3.07 -3.80 -18.90
C ASP A 59 1.71 -3.16 -19.25
N GLY A 60 1.72 -1.87 -19.62
CA GLY A 60 0.50 -1.12 -19.95
C GLY A 60 -0.23 -0.51 -18.76
N PHE A 61 0.29 -0.66 -17.54
CA PHE A 61 -0.25 -0.06 -16.32
C PHE A 61 0.63 1.09 -15.86
N GLU A 62 0.00 2.17 -15.40
CA GLU A 62 0.68 3.31 -14.78
C GLU A 62 0.88 3.02 -13.30
N LEU A 63 2.12 3.17 -12.82
CA LEU A 63 2.43 3.07 -11.39
C LEU A 63 1.97 4.35 -10.70
N MET A 64 0.92 4.22 -9.92
CA MET A 64 0.26 5.28 -9.16
C MET A 64 -0.71 4.64 -8.16
N GLY A 65 -1.24 5.42 -7.21
CA GLY A 65 -2.30 4.90 -6.35
C GLY A 65 -1.81 3.83 -5.37
N VAL A 66 -0.52 3.81 -5.00
CA VAL A 66 0.08 2.65 -4.31
C VAL A 66 -0.26 2.64 -2.82
N SER A 67 -1.18 1.76 -2.44
CA SER A 67 -1.75 1.64 -1.10
C SER A 67 -1.16 0.49 -0.27
N GLY A 68 -0.68 -0.59 -0.90
CA GLY A 68 -0.23 -1.80 -0.20
C GLY A 68 1.20 -2.24 -0.53
N LEU A 69 1.90 -2.84 0.44
CA LEU A 69 3.22 -3.48 0.23
C LEU A 69 3.28 -4.88 0.82
N ALA A 70 4.04 -5.78 0.19
CA ALA A 70 4.44 -7.05 0.81
C ALA A 70 5.80 -7.51 0.29
N TRP A 71 6.67 -7.96 1.20
CA TRP A 71 7.98 -8.51 0.83
C TRP A 71 7.93 -10.02 0.68
N ASP A 72 8.47 -10.50 -0.43
CA ASP A 72 8.72 -11.89 -0.71
C ASP A 72 10.23 -12.17 -0.66
N ASP A 73 10.64 -12.91 0.38
CA ASP A 73 12.04 -13.24 0.62
C ASP A 73 12.53 -14.35 -0.33
N ASP A 74 11.64 -15.27 -0.68
CA ASP A 74 11.94 -16.39 -1.56
C ASP A 74 12.17 -15.92 -2.99
N GLU A 75 11.40 -14.91 -3.44
CA GLU A 75 11.58 -14.29 -4.75
C GLU A 75 12.56 -13.12 -4.77
N GLY A 76 12.77 -12.45 -3.63
CA GLY A 76 13.55 -11.22 -3.54
C GLY A 76 12.84 -10.04 -4.19
N LEU A 77 11.51 -9.98 -4.02
CA LEU A 77 10.63 -8.99 -4.62
C LEU A 77 9.84 -8.23 -3.54
N LEU A 78 9.65 -6.94 -3.78
CA LEU A 78 8.68 -6.13 -3.07
C LEU A 78 7.45 -6.00 -3.97
N TYR A 79 6.33 -6.56 -3.54
CA TYR A 79 5.05 -6.34 -4.20
C TYR A 79 4.47 -5.02 -3.75
N ALA A 80 4.01 -4.22 -4.72
CA ALA A 80 3.33 -2.96 -4.47
C ALA A 80 1.95 -2.99 -5.13
N LEU A 81 0.92 -2.80 -4.34
CA LEU A 81 -0.48 -2.86 -4.77
C LEU A 81 -1.02 -1.45 -4.96
N SER A 82 -1.62 -1.22 -6.10
CA SER A 82 -2.37 0.00 -6.39
C SER A 82 -3.85 -0.15 -6.02
N ASP A 83 -4.46 0.92 -5.53
CA ASP A 83 -5.90 1.16 -5.34
C ASP A 83 -6.73 0.88 -6.62
N ARG A 84 -6.08 0.83 -7.79
CA ARG A 84 -6.69 0.45 -9.07
C ARG A 84 -6.68 -1.05 -9.35
N GLY A 85 -6.29 -1.87 -8.38
CA GLY A 85 -6.24 -3.33 -8.50
C GLY A 85 -5.13 -3.80 -9.43
N THR A 86 -3.98 -3.12 -9.42
CA THR A 86 -2.77 -3.53 -10.14
C THR A 86 -1.67 -3.86 -9.16
N LEU A 87 -1.02 -5.00 -9.36
CA LEU A 87 0.09 -5.48 -8.55
C LEU A 87 1.41 -5.29 -9.31
N PHE A 88 2.24 -4.37 -8.84
CA PHE A 88 3.58 -4.11 -9.35
C PHE A 88 4.61 -4.96 -8.62
N HIS A 89 5.58 -5.48 -9.38
CA HIS A 89 6.72 -6.21 -8.82
C HIS A 89 7.93 -5.29 -8.82
N LEU A 90 8.42 -4.95 -7.64
CA LEU A 90 9.55 -4.06 -7.44
C LEU A 90 10.77 -4.85 -6.98
N ARG A 91 11.96 -4.43 -7.39
CA ARG A 91 13.24 -4.93 -6.89
C ARG A 91 14.04 -3.80 -6.28
N PRO A 92 13.96 -3.61 -4.95
CA PRO A 92 14.81 -2.68 -4.23
C PRO A 92 16.27 -3.14 -4.31
N ARG A 93 17.19 -2.19 -4.54
CA ARG A 93 18.64 -2.41 -4.46
C ARG A 93 19.17 -1.74 -3.20
N LEU A 94 19.75 -2.55 -2.31
CA LEU A 94 20.43 -2.05 -1.14
C LEU A 94 21.94 -1.94 -1.39
N ALA A 95 22.52 -0.80 -1.08
CA ALA A 95 23.98 -0.59 -1.05
C ALA A 95 24.39 -0.25 0.37
N GLN A 96 25.34 -1.01 0.95
CA GLN A 96 25.80 -0.80 2.33
C GLN A 96 24.66 -0.76 3.37
N GLY A 97 23.64 -1.60 3.16
CA GLY A 97 22.46 -1.68 4.04
C GLY A 97 21.46 -0.53 3.88
N ARG A 98 21.66 0.38 2.92
CA ARG A 98 20.81 1.53 2.63
C ARG A 98 20.06 1.35 1.30
N LEU A 99 18.84 1.87 1.21
CA LEU A 99 18.08 1.86 -0.05
C LEU A 99 18.73 2.84 -1.04
N ALA A 100 19.17 2.31 -2.17
CA ALA A 100 19.95 3.06 -3.15
C ALA A 100 19.26 3.17 -4.52
N ASP A 101 18.36 2.24 -4.85
CA ASP A 101 17.60 2.21 -6.10
C ASP A 101 16.40 1.26 -5.97
N VAL A 102 15.44 1.34 -6.90
CA VAL A 102 14.33 0.39 -7.03
C VAL A 102 13.93 0.21 -8.50
N GLN A 103 13.84 -1.02 -8.97
CA GLN A 103 13.38 -1.31 -10.33
C GLN A 103 11.93 -1.77 -10.31
N VAL A 104 11.09 -1.23 -11.18
CA VAL A 104 9.74 -1.76 -11.44
C VAL A 104 9.88 -2.79 -12.57
N LEU A 105 9.59 -4.05 -12.27
CA LEU A 105 9.89 -5.18 -13.16
C LEU A 105 8.71 -5.58 -14.05
N SER A 106 7.52 -5.63 -13.45
CA SER A 106 6.29 -6.05 -14.13
C SER A 106 5.06 -5.53 -13.40
N ALA A 107 3.92 -5.52 -14.09
CA ALA A 107 2.63 -5.16 -13.52
C ALA A 107 1.54 -6.18 -13.90
N HIS A 108 0.71 -6.55 -12.93
CA HIS A 108 -0.33 -7.56 -13.10
C HIS A 108 -1.68 -7.08 -12.57
N ALA A 109 -2.71 -7.11 -13.40
CA ALA A 109 -4.06 -6.78 -12.94
C ALA A 109 -4.63 -7.89 -12.05
N LEU A 110 -5.24 -7.50 -10.93
CA LEU A 110 -5.98 -8.42 -10.08
C LEU A 110 -7.21 -8.95 -10.81
N ARG A 111 -7.48 -10.24 -10.63
CA ARG A 111 -8.61 -10.93 -11.25
C ARG A 111 -9.60 -11.43 -10.21
N GLY A 112 -10.87 -11.49 -10.59
CA GLY A 112 -11.93 -12.09 -9.79
C GLY A 112 -12.03 -13.62 -9.99
N PRO A 113 -12.96 -14.28 -9.28
CA PRO A 113 -13.23 -15.71 -9.43
C PRO A 113 -13.62 -16.14 -10.85
N ASP A 114 -14.12 -15.22 -11.66
CA ASP A 114 -14.48 -15.43 -13.07
C ASP A 114 -13.29 -15.19 -14.03
N ALA A 115 -12.07 -15.08 -13.50
CA ALA A 115 -10.82 -14.75 -14.19
C ALA A 115 -10.82 -13.40 -14.91
N ARG A 116 -11.85 -12.56 -14.73
CA ARG A 116 -11.91 -11.21 -15.31
C ARG A 116 -11.10 -10.25 -14.46
N VAL A 117 -10.48 -9.29 -15.13
CA VAL A 117 -9.81 -8.17 -14.47
C VAL A 117 -10.83 -7.40 -13.62
N LEU A 118 -10.48 -7.14 -12.37
CA LEU A 118 -11.28 -6.32 -11.48
C LEU A 118 -11.29 -4.88 -12.00
N SER A 119 -12.42 -4.19 -11.84
CA SER A 119 -12.56 -2.80 -12.28
C SER A 119 -13.54 -2.01 -11.40
N GLY A 120 -13.41 -0.69 -11.46
CA GLY A 120 -14.22 0.24 -10.65
C GLY A 120 -14.17 -0.11 -9.17
N SER A 121 -15.31 -0.07 -8.49
CA SER A 121 -15.41 -0.40 -7.06
C SER A 121 -14.97 -1.82 -6.66
N SER A 122 -14.76 -2.72 -7.62
CA SER A 122 -14.24 -4.07 -7.32
C SER A 122 -12.72 -4.12 -7.36
N ALA A 123 -12.04 -3.15 -7.97
CA ALA A 123 -10.58 -3.09 -8.04
C ALA A 123 -9.92 -2.36 -6.86
N ASP A 124 -10.72 -1.61 -6.12
CA ASP A 124 -10.39 -0.73 -4.98
C ASP A 124 -9.69 -1.48 -3.84
N ALA A 125 -8.37 -1.65 -3.99
CA ALA A 125 -7.55 -2.56 -3.20
C ALA A 125 -6.58 -1.76 -2.33
N GLU A 126 -6.50 -2.08 -1.04
CA GLU A 126 -5.74 -1.27 -0.07
C GLU A 126 -4.59 -2.07 0.55
N GLY A 127 -4.92 -2.93 1.51
CA GLY A 127 -3.97 -3.72 2.25
C GLY A 127 -3.42 -4.89 1.44
N LEU A 128 -2.13 -5.18 1.63
CA LEU A 128 -1.44 -6.31 1.03
C LEU A 128 -0.63 -7.06 2.10
N ALA A 129 -0.70 -8.39 2.09
CA ALA A 129 0.17 -9.24 2.90
C ALA A 129 0.62 -10.47 2.12
N ALA A 130 1.87 -10.89 2.30
CA ALA A 130 2.39 -12.11 1.69
C ALA A 130 2.28 -13.32 2.62
N MET A 131 1.90 -14.45 2.04
CA MET A 131 1.88 -15.77 2.64
C MET A 131 2.86 -16.67 1.88
N ASP A 132 3.43 -17.64 2.59
CA ASP A 132 4.41 -18.61 2.06
C ASP A 132 5.70 -18.00 1.48
N ALA A 133 5.87 -16.68 1.53
CA ALA A 133 6.95 -15.93 0.90
C ALA A 133 8.29 -15.92 1.67
N ARG A 134 8.44 -16.82 2.64
CA ARG A 134 9.63 -16.96 3.52
C ARG A 134 9.88 -18.43 3.90
N ASN A 135 9.39 -19.36 3.09
CA ASN A 135 9.42 -20.80 3.38
C ASN A 135 10.58 -21.52 2.65
N GLY A 136 11.37 -20.80 1.85
CA GLY A 136 12.50 -21.31 1.07
C GLY A 136 12.10 -21.90 -0.29
N ARG A 137 10.85 -21.75 -0.73
CA ARG A 137 10.32 -22.27 -1.99
C ARG A 137 9.94 -21.10 -2.89
N ARG A 138 10.38 -21.18 -4.14
CA ARG A 138 10.03 -20.21 -5.17
C ARG A 138 8.73 -20.62 -5.85
N GLY A 139 7.91 -19.63 -6.19
CA GLY A 139 6.70 -19.79 -6.98
C GLY A 139 5.47 -20.31 -6.24
N ASP A 140 5.51 -20.46 -4.91
CA ASP A 140 4.36 -20.84 -4.08
C ASP A 140 3.80 -19.70 -3.21
N SER A 141 4.37 -18.50 -3.29
CA SER A 141 3.87 -17.30 -2.61
C SER A 141 2.42 -16.99 -2.99
N ARG A 142 1.66 -16.56 -1.98
CA ARG A 142 0.26 -16.15 -2.10
C ARG A 142 0.10 -14.79 -1.44
N LEU A 143 -0.83 -13.99 -1.94
CA LEU A 143 -1.04 -12.63 -1.47
C LEU A 143 -2.46 -12.47 -0.97
N LEU A 144 -2.60 -11.90 0.23
CA LEU A 144 -3.88 -11.45 0.75
C LEU A 144 -4.07 -9.99 0.39
N VAL A 145 -5.24 -9.66 -0.14
CA VAL A 145 -5.60 -8.31 -0.57
C VAL A 145 -6.90 -7.91 0.11
N SER A 146 -6.91 -6.81 0.87
CA SER A 146 -8.14 -6.19 1.36
C SER A 146 -8.65 -5.15 0.37
N PHE A 147 -9.97 -4.97 0.34
CA PHE A 147 -10.62 -4.04 -0.57
C PHE A 147 -11.53 -3.09 0.20
N GLU A 148 -11.59 -1.86 -0.29
CA GLU A 148 -12.35 -0.81 0.36
C GLU A 148 -13.82 -0.80 -0.10
N ARG A 149 -14.16 -0.19 -1.24
CA ARG A 149 -15.57 0.03 -1.65
C ARG A 149 -16.45 -1.21 -1.70
N ARG A 150 -15.86 -2.39 -1.89
CA ARG A 150 -16.50 -3.70 -1.70
C ARG A 150 -15.71 -4.50 -0.66
N PRO A 151 -16.00 -4.30 0.64
CA PRO A 151 -15.23 -4.90 1.72
C PRO A 151 -15.17 -6.40 1.60
N ARG A 152 -13.97 -6.92 1.38
CA ARG A 152 -13.65 -8.35 1.28
C ARG A 152 -12.15 -8.55 1.37
N ILE A 153 -11.74 -9.79 1.56
CA ILE A 153 -10.35 -10.21 1.43
C ILE A 153 -10.27 -11.29 0.34
N LEU A 154 -9.40 -11.08 -0.63
CA LEU A 154 -9.08 -12.08 -1.64
C LEU A 154 -7.69 -12.64 -1.42
N GLU A 155 -7.53 -13.93 -1.71
CA GLU A 155 -6.23 -14.56 -1.90
C GLU A 155 -5.94 -14.59 -3.41
N VAL A 156 -4.76 -14.12 -3.81
CA VAL A 156 -4.31 -14.08 -5.21
C VAL A 156 -2.88 -14.59 -5.34
N ARG A 157 -2.49 -15.05 -6.52
CA ARG A 157 -1.08 -15.27 -6.86
C ARG A 157 -0.40 -13.94 -7.20
N PRO A 158 0.95 -13.88 -7.17
CA PRO A 158 1.70 -12.72 -7.62
C PRO A 158 1.46 -12.27 -9.07
N ASP A 159 0.87 -13.12 -9.92
CA ASP A 159 0.45 -12.75 -11.29
C ASP A 159 -0.97 -12.15 -11.35
N GLY A 160 -1.57 -11.85 -10.18
CA GLY A 160 -2.92 -11.30 -10.05
C GLY A 160 -4.05 -12.32 -10.22
N SER A 161 -3.74 -13.60 -10.47
CA SER A 161 -4.78 -14.63 -10.57
C SER A 161 -5.44 -14.93 -9.22
N TRP A 162 -6.76 -15.01 -9.23
CA TRP A 162 -7.54 -15.33 -8.04
C TRP A 162 -7.30 -16.77 -7.55
N LEU A 163 -7.27 -16.94 -6.22
CA LEU A 163 -7.16 -18.24 -5.55
C LEU A 163 -8.39 -18.53 -4.69
N ALA A 164 -8.73 -17.60 -3.79
CA ALA A 164 -9.79 -17.79 -2.81
C ALA A 164 -10.41 -16.46 -2.37
N SER A 165 -11.56 -16.55 -1.71
CA SER A 165 -12.21 -15.43 -1.03
C SER A 165 -12.38 -15.78 0.44
N HIS A 166 -12.09 -14.84 1.32
CA HIS A 166 -12.28 -15.02 2.76
C HIS A 166 -13.51 -14.26 3.24
N ALA A 167 -14.36 -14.95 4.01
CA ALA A 167 -15.48 -14.32 4.67
C ALA A 167 -14.97 -13.38 5.77
N LEU A 168 -15.48 -12.15 5.76
CA LEU A 168 -15.24 -11.21 6.86
C LEU A 168 -16.04 -11.66 8.10
N PRO A 169 -15.67 -11.24 9.31
CA PRO A 169 -16.49 -11.48 10.50
C PRO A 169 -17.76 -10.61 10.49
N PRO A 170 -18.81 -10.97 11.25
CA PRO A 170 -20.12 -10.31 11.19
C PRO A 170 -20.14 -8.78 11.29
N PRO A 171 -19.31 -8.12 12.15
CA PRO A 171 -19.26 -6.66 12.21
C PRO A 171 -18.84 -5.99 10.90
N LEU A 172 -18.10 -6.71 10.05
CA LEU A 172 -17.51 -6.23 8.79
C LEU A 172 -18.31 -6.65 7.55
N HIS A 173 -19.42 -7.38 7.70
CA HIS A 173 -20.23 -7.84 6.56
C HIS A 173 -20.95 -6.71 5.82
N ARG A 174 -21.36 -5.67 6.55
CA ARG A 174 -22.28 -4.64 6.04
C ARG A 174 -21.51 -3.36 5.75
N ARG A 175 -21.60 -2.87 4.52
CA ARG A 175 -20.94 -1.63 4.10
C ARG A 175 -21.38 -0.43 4.95
N GLU A 176 -22.62 -0.45 5.44
CA GLU A 176 -23.21 0.61 6.27
C GLU A 176 -22.62 0.67 7.67
N ALA A 177 -21.92 -0.39 8.12
CA ALA A 177 -21.24 -0.39 9.41
C ALA A 177 -19.95 0.46 9.40
N TYR A 178 -19.35 0.68 8.23
CA TYR A 178 -18.12 1.45 8.09
C TYR A 178 -18.35 2.96 8.21
N ALA A 179 -17.31 3.70 8.62
CA ALA A 179 -17.37 5.15 8.77
C ALA A 179 -17.84 5.83 7.47
N SER A 180 -17.30 5.39 6.33
CA SER A 180 -17.70 5.84 5.00
C SER A 180 -17.56 4.72 3.97
N GLY A 181 -18.16 4.90 2.79
CA GLY A 181 -18.05 3.95 1.68
C GLY A 181 -16.67 3.90 1.03
N ASN A 182 -15.81 4.86 1.36
CA ASN A 182 -14.38 4.98 1.03
C ASN A 182 -13.57 5.20 2.33
N LYS A 183 -13.94 4.48 3.41
CA LYS A 183 -13.14 4.37 4.66
C LYS A 183 -13.33 2.98 5.27
N SER A 184 -13.11 1.94 4.46
CA SER A 184 -13.35 0.56 4.90
C SER A 184 -12.05 -0.20 5.10
N LEU A 185 -11.83 -1.39 4.53
CA LEU A 185 -10.67 -2.21 4.91
C LEU A 185 -9.35 -1.69 4.32
N GLU A 186 -8.51 -1.13 5.19
CA GLU A 186 -7.18 -0.61 4.82
C GLU A 186 -6.07 -1.62 5.06
N ALA A 187 -6.20 -2.39 6.15
CA ALA A 187 -5.10 -3.21 6.61
C ALA A 187 -5.47 -4.69 6.56
N VAL A 188 -4.53 -5.51 6.11
CA VAL A 188 -4.57 -6.97 6.20
C VAL A 188 -3.19 -7.49 6.58
N ALA A 189 -3.12 -8.50 7.44
CA ALA A 189 -1.87 -9.20 7.76
C ALA A 189 -2.14 -10.69 8.01
N HIS A 190 -1.10 -11.51 7.89
CA HIS A 190 -1.19 -12.95 8.18
C HIS A 190 -0.40 -13.27 9.45
N HIS A 191 -1.11 -13.64 10.52
CA HIS A 191 -0.52 -14.03 11.80
C HIS A 191 -0.38 -15.56 11.91
N PRO A 192 0.78 -16.11 12.30
CA PRO A 192 1.04 -17.55 12.28
C PRO A 192 0.11 -18.37 13.20
N VAL A 193 -0.47 -17.75 14.22
CA VAL A 193 -1.38 -18.42 15.18
C VAL A 193 -2.83 -17.96 15.05
N LEU A 194 -3.06 -16.72 14.62
CA LEU A 194 -4.40 -16.10 14.63
C LEU A 194 -5.04 -16.12 13.25
N GLY A 195 -4.28 -16.51 12.22
CA GLY A 195 -4.71 -16.47 10.83
C GLY A 195 -4.73 -15.05 10.29
N ILE A 196 -5.70 -14.76 9.44
CA ILE A 196 -5.83 -13.46 8.78
C ILE A 196 -6.39 -12.43 9.77
N LEU A 197 -5.65 -11.34 9.93
CA LEU A 197 -6.05 -10.15 10.66
C LEU A 197 -6.39 -9.04 9.67
N THR A 198 -7.42 -8.24 9.97
CA THR A 198 -7.79 -7.09 9.14
C THR A 198 -8.36 -5.97 10.00
N ALA A 199 -8.30 -4.74 9.50
CA ALA A 199 -8.85 -3.59 10.18
C ALA A 199 -9.31 -2.52 9.17
N PRO A 200 -10.37 -1.77 9.51
CA PRO A 200 -10.76 -0.60 8.73
C PRO A 200 -9.86 0.62 8.98
N GLU A 201 -9.90 1.61 8.07
CA GLU A 201 -9.19 2.91 8.19
C GLU A 201 -9.56 3.64 9.48
N GLN A 202 -10.86 3.61 9.77
CA GLN A 202 -11.52 4.29 10.86
C GLN A 202 -12.42 3.32 11.63
N PRO A 203 -12.73 3.62 12.89
CA PRO A 203 -13.64 2.79 13.68
C PRO A 203 -15.01 2.67 13.01
N LEU A 204 -15.66 1.52 13.18
CA LEU A 204 -17.03 1.32 12.70
C LEU A 204 -17.99 2.34 13.34
N ARG A 205 -19.09 2.64 12.66
CA ARG A 205 -20.12 3.55 13.16
C ARG A 205 -20.63 3.09 14.53
N GLY A 206 -20.61 4.01 15.49
CA GLY A 206 -21.04 3.74 16.87
C GLY A 206 -19.97 3.15 17.79
N ALA A 207 -18.78 2.82 17.28
CA ALA A 207 -17.63 2.48 18.11
C ALA A 207 -16.99 3.73 18.74
N ASP A 208 -16.13 3.56 19.76
CA ASP A 208 -15.34 4.66 20.30
C ASP A 208 -14.38 5.18 19.21
N ALA A 209 -14.58 6.43 18.79
CA ALA A 209 -13.79 7.05 17.75
C ALA A 209 -12.30 7.12 18.11
N ARG A 210 -11.90 6.95 19.37
CA ARG A 210 -10.50 6.99 19.83
C ARG A 210 -9.79 5.64 19.79
N GLN A 211 -10.45 4.58 19.37
CA GLN A 211 -9.89 3.23 19.37
C GLN A 211 -9.85 2.62 17.97
N LEU A 212 -8.74 1.98 17.63
CA LEU A 212 -8.66 1.03 16.52
C LEU A 212 -9.35 -0.28 16.92
N ALA A 213 -9.80 -1.03 15.91
CA ALA A 213 -10.30 -2.38 16.08
C ALA A 213 -9.66 -3.29 15.03
N ILE A 214 -8.92 -4.29 15.48
CA ILE A 214 -8.27 -5.30 14.64
C ILE A 214 -9.05 -6.61 14.80
N TYR A 215 -9.49 -7.17 13.68
CA TYR A 215 -10.35 -8.34 13.64
C TYR A 215 -9.59 -9.54 13.09
N ALA A 216 -9.68 -10.67 13.77
CA ALA A 216 -9.42 -11.97 13.14
C ALA A 216 -10.67 -12.46 12.41
N LEU A 217 -10.49 -13.23 11.34
CA LEU A 217 -11.62 -13.76 10.58
C LEU A 217 -12.48 -14.78 11.34
N ASP A 218 -11.98 -15.33 12.44
CA ASP A 218 -12.76 -16.19 13.33
C ASP A 218 -13.66 -15.42 14.31
N GLY A 219 -13.67 -14.09 14.23
CA GLY A 219 -14.55 -13.22 15.01
C GLY A 219 -13.92 -12.62 16.26
N ARG A 220 -12.67 -12.99 16.61
CA ARG A 220 -11.94 -12.29 17.68
C ARG A 220 -11.63 -10.85 17.26
N VAL A 221 -11.64 -9.95 18.24
CA VAL A 221 -11.37 -8.52 18.05
C VAL A 221 -10.44 -8.03 19.16
N TRP A 222 -9.51 -7.16 18.78
CA TRP A 222 -8.63 -6.46 19.70
C TRP A 222 -8.73 -4.96 19.48
N HIS A 223 -8.70 -4.23 20.59
CA HIS A 223 -8.77 -2.77 20.58
C HIS A 223 -7.45 -2.14 21.01
N ALA A 224 -7.12 -1.03 20.38
CA ALA A 224 -5.94 -0.25 20.71
C ALA A 224 -6.29 1.24 20.68
N PRO A 225 -5.67 2.09 21.49
CA PRO A 225 -5.84 3.54 21.34
C PRO A 225 -5.29 3.97 19.98
N ARG A 226 -6.00 4.83 19.26
CA ARG A 226 -5.48 5.50 18.05
C ARG A 226 -4.29 6.40 18.39
N ALA A 227 -3.48 6.72 17.38
CA ALA A 227 -2.44 7.72 17.51
C ALA A 227 -3.07 9.05 17.98
N PRO A 228 -2.35 9.85 18.80
CA PRO A 228 -2.89 11.00 19.53
C PRO A 228 -3.16 12.22 18.63
N HIS A 229 -4.00 12.04 17.62
CA HIS A 229 -4.36 13.03 16.62
C HIS A 229 -5.81 12.81 16.18
N PRO A 230 -6.66 13.85 16.11
CA PRO A 230 -8.09 13.69 15.82
C PRO A 230 -8.37 13.03 14.46
N ASN A 231 -7.49 13.29 13.48
CA ASN A 231 -7.60 12.75 12.13
C ASN A 231 -6.63 11.59 11.86
N SER A 232 -6.10 10.91 12.89
CA SER A 232 -5.29 9.70 12.66
C SER A 232 -6.11 8.59 12.00
N ALA A 233 -5.49 7.76 11.18
CA ALA A 233 -6.15 6.63 10.55
C ALA A 233 -5.16 5.50 10.42
N LEU A 234 -5.62 4.26 10.57
CA LEU A 234 -4.78 3.10 10.29
C LEU A 234 -4.70 2.92 8.78
N THR A 235 -3.50 2.82 8.23
CA THR A 235 -3.31 2.64 6.78
C THR A 235 -2.62 1.32 6.45
N ALA A 236 -1.77 0.78 7.33
CA ALA A 236 -1.24 -0.59 7.19
C ALA A 236 -0.92 -1.26 8.51
N MET A 237 -0.74 -2.58 8.44
CA MET A 237 -0.37 -3.43 9.58
C MET A 237 0.54 -4.55 9.10
N GLU A 238 1.51 -4.90 9.95
CA GLU A 238 2.46 -5.97 9.70
C GLU A 238 2.61 -6.86 10.94
N VAL A 239 2.79 -8.17 10.74
CA VAL A 239 3.03 -9.11 11.83
C VAL A 239 4.54 -9.31 11.99
N LEU A 240 5.03 -9.08 13.21
CA LEU A 240 6.44 -9.26 13.56
C LEU A 240 6.74 -10.72 13.92
N PRO A 241 8.03 -11.14 13.85
CA PRO A 241 8.42 -12.53 14.12
C PRO A 241 8.02 -13.05 15.51
N ASP A 242 7.84 -12.17 16.48
CA ASP A 242 7.42 -12.50 17.85
C ASP A 242 5.89 -12.54 18.03
N GLY A 243 5.13 -12.36 16.95
CA GLY A 243 3.66 -12.29 16.94
C GLY A 243 3.09 -10.93 17.35
N SER A 244 3.92 -9.94 17.65
CA SER A 244 3.44 -8.57 17.84
C SER A 244 3.08 -7.91 16.51
N LEU A 245 2.32 -6.83 16.57
CA LEU A 245 1.91 -6.06 15.40
C LEU A 245 2.74 -4.78 15.32
N LEU A 246 3.08 -4.37 14.10
CA LEU A 246 3.51 -3.01 13.79
C LEU A 246 2.41 -2.34 12.95
N LEU A 247 1.87 -1.24 13.46
CA LEU A 247 0.81 -0.46 12.81
C LEU A 247 1.42 0.80 12.18
N LEU A 248 0.97 1.12 10.97
CA LEU A 248 1.19 2.40 10.31
C LEU A 248 -0.08 3.23 10.46
N GLU A 249 0.02 4.35 11.18
CA GLU A 249 -1.06 5.33 11.27
C GLU A 249 -0.66 6.65 10.63
N ARG A 250 -1.62 7.31 9.98
CA ARG A 250 -1.42 8.60 9.30
C ARG A 250 -2.41 9.64 9.81
N GLY A 251 -1.95 10.87 10.02
CA GLY A 251 -2.78 12.02 10.37
C GLY A 251 -2.58 13.20 9.42
N PHE A 252 -3.70 13.87 9.10
CA PHE A 252 -3.69 15.10 8.29
C PHE A 252 -4.36 16.28 9.01
N GLU A 253 -3.75 17.46 8.88
CA GLU A 253 -4.35 18.75 9.21
C GLU A 253 -4.34 19.64 7.97
N LEU A 254 -5.44 20.38 7.75
CA LEU A 254 -5.57 21.25 6.57
C LEU A 254 -4.94 22.64 6.80
N LEU A 255 -5.03 23.18 8.02
CA LEU A 255 -4.66 24.55 8.34
C LEU A 255 -4.04 24.67 9.76
N PRO A 256 -2.71 24.87 9.87
CA PRO A 256 -1.72 24.77 8.79
C PRO A 256 -1.63 23.33 8.22
N PRO A 257 -1.21 23.15 6.95
CA PRO A 257 -0.98 21.80 6.42
C PRO A 257 0.05 21.03 7.24
N ARG A 258 -0.35 19.86 7.75
CA ARG A 258 0.53 18.97 8.53
C ARG A 258 0.21 17.52 8.21
N VAL A 259 1.26 16.74 7.99
CA VAL A 259 1.21 15.28 7.84
C VAL A 259 2.01 14.69 8.97
N VAL A 260 1.44 13.67 9.62
CA VAL A 260 2.13 12.94 10.67
C VAL A 260 1.97 11.45 10.44
N ILE A 261 3.07 10.72 10.56
CA ILE A 261 3.12 9.27 10.40
C ILE A 261 3.61 8.65 11.69
N TRP A 262 2.85 7.70 12.23
CA TRP A 262 3.24 6.91 13.39
C TRP A 262 3.49 5.47 13.01
N LEU A 263 4.60 4.92 13.52
CA LEU A 263 4.80 3.47 13.59
C LEU A 263 4.63 3.04 15.04
N ARG A 264 3.65 2.18 15.30
CA ARG A 264 3.28 1.79 16.67
C ARG A 264 3.29 0.28 16.79
N GLN A 265 4.09 -0.24 17.72
CA GLN A 265 4.22 -1.67 17.94
C GLN A 265 3.43 -2.09 19.18
N GLY A 266 2.74 -3.23 19.12
CA GLY A 266 2.07 -3.76 20.31
C GLY A 266 1.85 -5.26 20.27
N ARG A 267 1.82 -5.88 21.45
CA ARG A 267 1.47 -7.31 21.59
C ARG A 267 -0.03 -7.46 21.69
N ILE A 268 -0.55 -8.49 21.05
CA ILE A 268 -1.96 -8.88 21.12
C ILE A 268 -2.19 -9.55 22.48
N GLY A 269 -3.02 -8.94 23.32
CA GLY A 269 -3.40 -9.44 24.63
C GLY A 269 -4.57 -10.42 24.58
N ASP A 270 -4.62 -11.33 25.56
CA ASP A 270 -5.75 -12.25 25.76
C ASP A 270 -6.99 -11.55 26.33
N ASP A 271 -6.84 -10.31 26.78
CA ASP A 271 -7.90 -9.43 27.31
C ASP A 271 -8.66 -8.66 26.22
N GLY A 272 -8.34 -8.89 24.94
CA GLY A 272 -8.92 -8.17 23.82
C GLY A 272 -8.32 -6.78 23.61
N LEU A 273 -7.16 -6.48 24.21
CA LEU A 273 -6.46 -5.21 24.04
C LEU A 273 -5.10 -5.40 23.35
N ILE A 274 -4.64 -4.35 22.68
CA ILE A 274 -3.26 -4.22 22.21
C ILE A 274 -2.66 -2.99 22.88
N GLN A 275 -1.62 -3.21 23.68
CA GLN A 275 -0.84 -2.12 24.27
C GLN A 275 0.18 -1.66 23.25
N LEU A 276 -0.03 -0.46 22.71
CA LEU A 276 0.80 0.14 21.66
C LEU A 276 1.87 1.08 22.24
N GLU A 277 3.09 0.89 21.77
CA GLU A 277 4.24 1.78 21.99
C GLU A 277 4.60 2.45 20.67
N THR A 278 4.78 3.77 20.69
CA THR A 278 5.21 4.52 19.51
C THR A 278 6.69 4.33 19.26
N ARG A 279 7.03 3.74 18.12
CA ARG A 279 8.40 3.46 17.68
C ARG A 279 8.94 4.49 16.69
N ALA A 280 8.05 5.16 15.97
CA ALA A 280 8.39 6.32 15.17
C ALA A 280 7.22 7.31 15.19
N ASP A 281 7.56 8.60 15.23
CA ASP A 281 6.65 9.73 15.08
C ASP A 281 7.32 10.68 14.10
N LEU A 282 6.88 10.66 12.85
CA LEU A 282 7.42 11.49 11.78
C LEU A 282 6.44 12.61 11.53
N ASP A 283 6.81 13.84 11.85
CA ASP A 283 5.95 15.00 11.77
C ASP A 283 6.48 16.03 10.77
N SER A 284 5.67 16.40 9.78
CA SER A 284 6.09 17.40 8.79
C SER A 284 6.37 18.78 9.38
N SER A 285 5.79 19.10 10.53
CA SER A 285 6.08 20.34 11.27
C SER A 285 7.44 20.31 11.98
N GLU A 286 8.03 19.13 12.16
CA GLU A 286 9.36 18.91 12.74
C GLU A 286 10.45 18.75 11.67
N GLY A 287 10.17 19.15 10.43
CA GLY A 287 11.13 19.17 9.33
C GLY A 287 11.15 17.91 8.47
N TRP A 288 10.21 16.98 8.69
CA TRP A 288 10.05 15.82 7.82
C TRP A 288 9.33 16.18 6.51
N HIS A 289 9.86 15.69 5.39
CA HIS A 289 9.19 15.75 4.08
C HIS A 289 8.40 14.46 3.89
N LEU A 290 7.12 14.51 4.23
CA LEU A 290 6.20 13.38 4.25
C LEU A 290 5.11 13.54 3.21
N ASP A 291 4.49 12.42 2.85
CA ASP A 291 3.35 12.34 1.94
C ASP A 291 2.35 11.30 2.49
N ASN A 292 1.40 10.88 1.67
CA ASN A 292 0.29 9.97 2.02
C ASN A 292 0.75 8.52 2.24
N PHE A 293 1.49 8.22 3.31
CA PHE A 293 1.99 6.86 3.60
C PHE A 293 0.87 5.87 3.90
N GLU A 294 0.80 4.82 3.09
CA GLU A 294 -0.28 3.83 3.13
C GLU A 294 0.23 2.39 3.18
N GLY A 295 1.33 2.06 2.48
CA GLY A 295 1.87 0.70 2.51
C GLY A 295 3.00 0.49 3.51
N LEU A 296 3.04 -0.70 4.12
CA LEU A 296 4.09 -1.16 5.04
C LEU A 296 4.45 -2.61 4.73
N ALA A 297 5.73 -2.93 4.61
CA ALA A 297 6.20 -4.31 4.48
C ALA A 297 7.46 -4.57 5.29
N ARG A 298 7.47 -5.63 6.10
CA ARG A 298 8.71 -6.10 6.75
C ARG A 298 9.64 -6.72 5.73
N HIS A 299 10.90 -6.31 5.70
CA HIS A 299 11.93 -6.97 4.89
C HIS A 299 12.67 -8.03 5.71
N ARG A 300 13.49 -7.60 6.68
CA ARG A 300 14.31 -8.48 7.52
C ARG A 300 14.53 -7.86 8.91
N GLY A 301 14.69 -8.68 9.95
CA GLY A 301 14.79 -8.18 11.32
C GLY A 301 13.69 -7.16 11.61
N ARG A 302 14.10 -5.96 12.06
CA ARG A 302 13.25 -4.78 12.27
C ARG A 302 13.39 -3.71 11.18
N ARG A 303 13.63 -4.13 9.92
CA ARG A 303 13.72 -3.23 8.77
C ARG A 303 12.50 -3.36 7.87
N PHE A 304 11.95 -2.22 7.49
CA PHE A 304 10.67 -2.10 6.82
C PHE A 304 10.77 -1.20 5.60
N PHE A 305 9.97 -1.52 4.58
CA PHE A 305 9.63 -0.62 3.50
C PHE A 305 8.33 0.08 3.83
N LEU A 306 8.27 1.39 3.59
CA LEU A 306 7.04 2.18 3.61
C LEU A 306 6.87 2.83 2.24
N ILE A 307 5.64 2.96 1.77
CA ILE A 307 5.33 3.68 0.52
C ILE A 307 4.21 4.69 0.72
N SER A 308 4.35 5.85 0.09
CA SER A 308 3.25 6.80 -0.04
C SER A 308 2.48 6.62 -1.34
N ASP A 309 1.18 6.81 -1.22
CA ASP A 309 0.28 6.93 -2.35
C ASP A 309 0.33 8.36 -2.92
N ASP A 310 0.39 8.47 -4.24
CA ASP A 310 0.33 9.75 -4.93
C ASP A 310 -1.10 10.22 -5.24
N ASN A 311 -2.14 9.41 -4.98
CA ASN A 311 -3.54 9.64 -5.38
C ASN A 311 -3.72 9.96 -6.88
N GLY A 312 -2.72 9.70 -7.73
CA GLY A 312 -2.63 10.23 -9.09
C GLY A 312 -2.57 11.76 -9.19
N SER A 313 -2.14 12.42 -8.11
CA SER A 313 -2.01 13.86 -8.00
C SER A 313 -0.59 14.32 -8.35
N PRO A 314 -0.40 15.36 -9.16
CA PRO A 314 0.93 15.92 -9.43
C PRO A 314 1.55 16.63 -8.21
N LEU A 315 0.79 16.80 -7.13
CA LEU A 315 1.26 17.41 -5.88
C LEU A 315 1.82 16.39 -4.89
N GLN A 316 1.64 15.11 -5.17
CA GLN A 316 2.07 14.01 -4.31
C GLN A 316 3.08 13.13 -5.05
N ASN A 317 3.84 12.36 -4.29
CA ASN A 317 4.91 11.52 -4.80
C ASN A 317 4.69 10.09 -4.34
N THR A 318 5.08 9.13 -5.19
CA THR A 318 5.29 7.76 -4.73
C THR A 318 6.66 7.67 -4.06
N LEU A 319 6.70 7.83 -2.72
CA LEU A 319 7.93 7.79 -1.93
C LEU A 319 8.13 6.40 -1.33
N LEU A 320 9.19 5.70 -1.72
CA LEU A 320 9.61 4.45 -1.10
C LEU A 320 10.70 4.73 -0.06
N ILE A 321 10.37 4.46 1.21
CA ILE A 321 11.29 4.59 2.35
C ILE A 321 11.76 3.21 2.76
N TYR A 322 13.04 3.09 3.11
CA TYR A 322 13.57 1.96 3.86
C TYR A 322 14.06 2.44 5.23
N MET A 323 13.57 1.84 6.30
CA MET A 323 13.92 2.24 7.67
C MET A 323 14.09 1.05 8.61
N GLU A 324 14.86 1.26 9.67
CA GLU A 324 14.99 0.34 10.80
C GLU A 324 14.23 0.92 11.99
N VAL A 325 13.32 0.13 12.57
CA VAL A 325 12.55 0.50 13.76
C VAL A 325 13.16 -0.26 14.94
N ARG A 326 13.40 0.35 16.09
CA ARG A 326 14.08 -0.27 17.25
C ARG A 326 13.12 -0.64 18.35
#